data_AF-A0A3B0J4B2-F1
#
_entry.id   AF-A0A3B0J4B2-F1
#
_cell.length_a   1.000
_cell.length_b   1.000
_cell.length_c   1.000
_cell.angle_alpha   90.00
_cell.angle_beta   90.00
_cell.angle_gamma   90.00
#
_symmetry.space_group_name_H-M   'P 1'
#
loop_
_entity.id
_entity.type
_entity.pdbx_description
1 polymer ?
#
loop_
_entity_poly.entity_id
_entity_poly.type
_entity_poly.pdbx_seq_one_letter_code
_entity_poly.pdbx_strand_id
1 'polypeptide(L)'
;MQSFLIATAISLVIVGLAGAQSSTVANSLDDYIDQNQRQYEAQIRKYEEALANFRTLFSKRQQVIDVQADLLQQKLEEAFVRINPLSLIDPWHKQCVQNYSSSIPTIATVRSRVASCQATISTALNSADSVYNTLKKYYNTNLKNSLADCVKKFPSAQLNYTVCVTKVIADANAYSISSQNSFNTHVKDADCTVDSRLRSAWTCSFGQVYSTSAAIENALRLIDNCIDNQLVCGSVSCSSGCPNVSTINLTEADFRNETIRNPFRGLSAQAGCREFRFK
;
A
#
# COMPACT_ATOMS: atom_id res chain seq x y z
N MET A 1 4.74 4.50 22.14
CA MET A 1 6.03 5.21 22.19
C MET A 1 5.74 6.70 22.36
N GLN A 2 6.57 7.35 23.17
CA GLN A 2 6.27 8.48 24.05
C GLN A 2 5.87 9.80 23.38
N SER A 3 4.95 10.50 24.06
CA SER A 3 4.55 11.90 23.87
C SER A 3 5.69 12.86 24.24
N PHE A 4 5.91 13.90 23.44
CA PHE A 4 6.72 15.05 23.83
C PHE A 4 5.88 16.33 23.70
N LEU A 5 5.45 16.84 24.86
CA LEU A 5 5.07 18.23 25.07
C LEU A 5 6.36 19.03 25.24
N ILE A 6 6.57 20.09 24.44
CA ILE A 6 7.57 21.11 24.73
C ILE A 6 6.83 22.44 24.86
N ALA A 7 6.68 22.88 26.11
CA ALA A 7 6.30 24.24 26.45
C ALA A 7 7.54 25.12 26.36
N THR A 8 7.49 26.18 25.55
CA THR A 8 8.53 27.22 25.52
C THR A 8 7.96 28.50 26.14
N ALA A 9 8.49 28.83 27.32
CA ALA A 9 8.26 30.09 28.01
C ALA A 9 8.99 31.23 27.30
N ILE A 10 8.31 32.36 27.11
CA ILE A 10 8.90 33.61 26.59
C ILE A 10 9.06 34.56 27.78
N SER A 11 10.30 34.82 28.17
CA SER A 11 10.63 35.82 29.19
C SER A 11 10.79 37.19 28.55
N LEU A 12 9.97 38.16 28.96
CA LEU A 12 10.15 39.58 28.67
C LEU A 12 11.24 40.16 29.58
N VAL A 13 12.27 40.77 29.00
CA VAL A 13 13.18 41.68 29.70
C VAL A 13 12.99 43.07 29.11
N ILE A 14 12.53 44.00 29.95
CA ILE A 14 12.43 45.43 29.65
C ILE A 14 13.68 46.09 30.20
N VAL A 15 14.50 46.71 29.34
CA VAL A 15 15.47 47.73 29.75
C VAL A 15 15.45 48.85 28.71
N GLY A 16 15.10 50.05 29.17
CA GLY A 16 15.13 51.26 28.37
C GLY A 16 16.49 51.95 28.40
N LEU A 17 16.83 52.64 27.31
CA LEU A 17 17.69 53.83 27.31
C LEU A 17 17.39 54.64 26.04
N ALA A 18 16.92 55.87 26.26
CA ALA A 18 16.66 56.88 25.24
C ALA A 18 17.96 57.65 24.92
N GLY A 19 18.23 57.90 23.65
CA GLY A 19 19.29 58.87 23.25
C GLY A 19 19.97 58.67 21.90
N ALA A 20 19.90 57.51 21.26
CA ALA A 20 20.59 57.26 19.96
C ALA A 20 19.68 56.65 18.87
N GLN A 21 18.36 56.70 19.08
CA GLN A 21 17.41 55.70 18.58
C GLN A 21 17.03 55.77 17.09
N SER A 22 17.38 56.82 16.33
CA SER A 22 16.85 56.94 14.96
C SER A 22 17.43 55.95 13.96
N SER A 23 18.73 55.65 14.04
CA SER A 23 19.42 54.71 13.13
C SER A 23 19.43 53.28 13.67
N THR A 24 19.49 53.11 14.99
CA THR A 24 19.48 51.79 15.65
C THR A 24 18.10 51.13 15.63
N VAL A 25 17.00 51.90 15.75
CA VAL A 25 15.64 51.33 15.72
C VAL A 25 15.23 50.91 14.31
N ALA A 26 15.63 51.66 13.28
CA ALA A 26 15.42 51.27 11.88
C ALA A 26 16.13 49.94 11.58
N ASN A 27 17.41 49.81 11.94
CA ASN A 27 18.16 48.57 11.80
C ASN A 27 17.53 47.40 12.56
N SER A 28 17.01 47.62 13.78
CA SER A 28 16.38 46.53 14.56
C SER A 28 15.04 46.06 13.97
N LEU A 29 14.32 46.95 13.27
CA LEU A 29 13.04 46.61 12.65
C LEU A 29 13.24 45.87 11.33
N ASP A 30 14.27 46.23 10.56
CA ASP A 30 14.69 45.47 9.38
C ASP A 30 15.16 44.07 9.77
N ASP A 31 15.99 43.95 10.83
CA ASP A 31 16.40 42.65 11.40
C ASP A 31 15.19 41.81 11.85
N TYR A 32 14.18 42.46 12.44
CA TYR A 32 12.92 41.82 12.84
C TYR A 32 12.13 41.29 11.63
N ILE A 33 12.01 42.08 10.56
CA ILE A 33 11.36 41.67 9.32
C ILE A 33 12.10 40.45 8.72
N ASP A 34 13.41 40.55 8.60
CA ASP A 34 14.26 39.50 8.03
C ASP A 34 14.18 38.19 8.83
N GLN A 35 14.16 38.28 10.16
CA GLN A 35 13.99 37.10 11.00
C GLN A 35 12.64 36.41 10.76
N ASN A 36 11.55 37.16 10.64
CA ASN A 36 10.24 36.58 10.36
C ASN A 36 10.18 35.99 8.94
N GLN A 37 10.78 36.64 7.94
CA GLN A 37 10.89 36.09 6.59
C GLN A 37 11.62 34.75 6.57
N ARG A 38 12.76 34.63 7.27
CA ARG A 38 13.47 33.35 7.43
C ARG A 38 12.60 32.27 8.07
N GLN A 39 11.78 32.61 9.07
CA GLN A 39 10.85 31.66 9.67
C GLN A 39 9.75 31.21 8.69
N TYR A 40 9.20 32.13 7.89
CA TYR A 40 8.21 31.80 6.86
C TYR A 40 8.77 30.89 5.78
N GLU A 41 9.99 31.17 5.30
CA GLU A 41 10.69 30.30 4.35
C GLU A 41 10.92 28.90 4.92
N ALA A 42 11.36 28.81 6.17
CA ALA A 42 11.53 27.53 6.84
C ALA A 42 10.20 26.76 6.96
N GLN A 43 9.09 27.45 7.21
CA GLN A 43 7.77 26.82 7.26
C GLN A 43 7.33 26.27 5.90
N ILE A 44 7.57 27.01 4.81
CA ILE A 44 7.28 26.53 3.45
C ILE A 44 8.12 25.30 3.12
N ARG A 45 9.43 25.30 3.46
CA ARG A 45 10.31 24.14 3.24
C ARG A 45 9.80 22.90 3.99
N LYS A 46 9.36 23.07 5.25
CA LYS A 46 8.76 21.95 6.02
C LYS A 46 7.56 21.32 5.32
N TYR A 47 6.67 22.11 4.73
CA TYR A 47 5.51 21.58 4.02
C TYR A 47 5.92 20.85 2.73
N GLU A 48 6.87 21.42 2.00
CA GLU A 48 7.41 20.82 0.78
C GLU A 48 8.06 19.46 1.06
N GLU A 49 8.91 19.40 2.09
CA GLU A 49 9.53 18.16 2.56
C GLU A 49 8.49 17.14 3.03
N ALA A 50 7.47 17.56 3.79
CA ALA A 50 6.40 16.67 4.23
C ALA A 50 5.64 16.04 3.05
N LEU A 51 5.28 16.84 2.04
CA LEU A 51 4.61 16.36 0.83
C LEU A 51 5.51 15.43 0.00
N ALA A 52 6.80 15.75 -0.14
CA ALA A 52 7.77 14.91 -0.85
C ALA A 52 8.01 13.57 -0.14
N ASN A 53 8.15 13.59 1.18
CA ASN A 53 8.31 12.41 2.01
C ASN A 53 7.07 11.51 1.92
N PHE A 54 5.87 12.11 1.93
CA PHE A 54 4.63 11.36 1.78
C PHE A 54 4.58 10.61 0.43
N ARG A 55 4.88 11.29 -0.68
CA ARG A 55 4.94 10.68 -2.03
C ARG A 55 5.96 9.54 -2.09
N THR A 56 7.14 9.75 -1.52
CA THR A 56 8.22 8.76 -1.48
C THR A 56 7.83 7.53 -0.67
N LEU A 57 7.27 7.73 0.53
CA LEU A 57 6.84 6.65 1.42
C LEU A 57 5.73 5.82 0.77
N PHE A 58 4.77 6.48 0.11
CA PHE A 58 3.70 5.80 -0.63
C PHE A 58 4.26 4.89 -1.73
N SER A 59 5.16 5.41 -2.57
CA SER A 59 5.81 4.61 -3.62
C SER A 59 6.56 3.42 -3.02
N LYS A 60 7.33 3.62 -1.95
CA LYS A 60 8.08 2.56 -1.28
C LYS A 60 7.18 1.46 -0.71
N ARG A 61 6.02 1.81 -0.13
CA ARG A 61 5.06 0.82 0.39
C ARG A 61 4.43 -0.04 -0.70
N GLN A 62 4.39 0.44 -1.93
CA GLN A 62 3.88 -0.33 -3.07
C GLN A 62 4.90 -1.25 -3.72
N GLN A 63 6.21 -1.02 -3.54
CA GLN A 63 7.26 -1.90 -4.08
C GLN A 63 7.12 -3.36 -3.62
N VAL A 64 6.46 -3.61 -2.49
CA VAL A 64 6.14 -4.97 -2.02
C VAL A 64 5.27 -5.74 -3.03
N ILE A 65 4.42 -5.05 -3.79
CA ILE A 65 3.60 -5.65 -4.86
C ILE A 65 4.50 -6.15 -6.00
N ASP A 66 5.53 -5.38 -6.36
CA ASP A 66 6.50 -5.78 -7.39
C ASP A 66 7.31 -7.01 -6.94
N VAL A 67 7.71 -7.05 -5.66
CA VAL A 67 8.36 -8.23 -5.06
C VAL A 67 7.46 -9.47 -5.13
N GLN A 68 6.15 -9.32 -4.91
CA GLN A 68 5.21 -10.42 -5.06
C GLN A 68 5.09 -10.89 -6.52
N ALA A 69 5.15 -9.98 -7.49
CA ALA A 69 5.18 -10.34 -8.91
C ALA A 69 6.43 -11.17 -9.26
N ASP A 70 7.59 -10.78 -8.75
CA ASP A 70 8.86 -11.48 -8.98
C ASP A 70 8.87 -12.86 -8.33
N LEU A 71 8.34 -13.00 -7.11
CA LEU A 71 8.19 -14.30 -6.45
C LEU A 71 7.28 -15.24 -7.25
N LEU A 72 6.16 -14.73 -7.80
CA LEU A 72 5.27 -15.54 -8.62
C LEU A 72 5.89 -15.94 -9.95
N GLN A 73 6.71 -15.08 -10.54
CA GLN A 73 7.48 -15.44 -11.73
C GLN A 73 8.39 -16.63 -11.44
N GLN A 74 9.15 -16.59 -10.35
CA GLN A 74 10.02 -17.71 -9.96
C GLN A 74 9.22 -19.00 -9.76
N LYS A 75 8.06 -18.93 -9.09
CA LYS A 75 7.18 -20.09 -8.89
C LYS A 75 6.66 -20.68 -10.20
N LEU A 76 6.34 -19.84 -11.18
CA LEU A 76 5.95 -20.29 -12.51
C LEU A 76 7.12 -20.93 -13.25
N GLU A 77 8.30 -20.32 -13.21
CA GLU A 77 9.52 -20.87 -13.81
C GLU A 77 9.86 -22.24 -13.21
N GLU A 78 9.81 -22.39 -11.88
CA GLU A 78 9.98 -23.67 -11.17
C GLU A 78 8.97 -24.72 -11.66
N ALA A 79 7.69 -24.34 -11.80
CA ALA A 79 6.65 -25.25 -12.30
C ALA A 79 6.92 -25.70 -13.74
N PHE A 80 7.33 -24.78 -14.62
CA PHE A 80 7.68 -25.10 -16.01
C PHE A 80 8.92 -25.99 -16.10
N VAL A 81 9.94 -25.73 -15.28
CA VAL A 81 11.14 -26.57 -15.18
C VAL A 81 10.79 -28.00 -14.76
N ARG A 82 9.78 -28.17 -13.89
CA ARG A 82 9.29 -29.49 -13.48
C ARG A 82 8.51 -30.22 -14.58
N ILE A 83 7.56 -29.54 -15.24
CA ILE A 83 6.64 -30.22 -16.19
C ILE A 83 7.23 -30.41 -17.59
N ASN A 84 8.13 -29.53 -18.03
CA ASN A 84 8.66 -29.57 -19.41
C ASN A 84 9.39 -30.90 -19.69
N PRO A 85 10.28 -31.42 -18.83
CA PRO A 85 10.92 -32.70 -19.04
C PRO A 85 9.95 -33.87 -19.12
N LEU A 86 8.85 -33.85 -18.34
CA LEU A 86 7.84 -34.93 -18.36
C LEU A 86 7.23 -35.08 -19.76
N SER A 87 7.04 -33.98 -20.48
CA SER A 87 6.49 -34.01 -21.85
C SER A 87 7.40 -34.69 -22.89
N LEU A 88 8.66 -34.98 -22.54
CA LEU A 88 9.66 -35.59 -23.41
C LEU A 88 9.88 -37.09 -23.12
N ILE A 89 9.26 -37.65 -22.08
CA ILE A 89 9.49 -39.04 -21.66
C ILE A 89 8.85 -40.02 -22.65
N ASP A 90 7.52 -39.99 -22.78
CA ASP A 90 6.74 -40.85 -23.67
C ASP A 90 5.40 -40.18 -24.04
N PRO A 91 4.61 -40.76 -24.97
CA PRO A 91 3.33 -40.17 -25.39
C PRO A 91 2.30 -40.00 -24.26
N TRP A 92 2.31 -40.86 -23.24
CA TRP A 92 1.37 -40.77 -22.12
C TRP A 92 1.70 -39.58 -21.23
N HIS A 93 2.97 -39.44 -20.83
CA HIS A 93 3.42 -38.29 -20.03
C HIS A 93 3.17 -36.97 -20.78
N LYS A 94 3.45 -36.96 -22.09
CA LYS A 94 3.15 -35.81 -22.96
C LYS A 94 1.67 -35.46 -22.94
N GLN A 95 0.78 -36.45 -23.05
CA GLN A 95 -0.66 -36.24 -23.00
C GLN A 95 -1.11 -35.69 -21.64
N CYS A 96 -0.62 -36.25 -20.53
CA CYS A 96 -0.93 -35.75 -19.19
C CYS A 96 -0.51 -34.28 -19.01
N VAL A 97 0.71 -33.91 -19.42
CA VAL A 97 1.16 -32.52 -19.36
C VAL A 97 0.25 -31.63 -20.22
N GLN A 98 -0.02 -31.99 -21.47
CA GLN A 98 -0.84 -31.19 -22.39
C GLN A 98 -2.27 -30.95 -21.89
N ASN A 99 -2.86 -31.94 -21.21
CA ASN A 99 -4.23 -31.84 -20.69
C ASN A 99 -4.39 -30.81 -19.57
N TYR A 100 -3.34 -30.59 -18.77
CA TYR A 100 -3.45 -29.80 -17.53
C TYR A 100 -2.56 -28.55 -17.51
N SER A 101 -1.51 -28.46 -18.33
CA SER A 101 -0.58 -27.32 -18.34
C SER A 101 -1.24 -26.00 -18.76
N SER A 102 -2.33 -26.06 -19.53
CA SER A 102 -3.11 -24.87 -19.94
C SER A 102 -3.77 -24.14 -18.77
N SER A 103 -3.93 -24.80 -17.62
CA SER A 103 -4.45 -24.20 -16.39
C SER A 103 -3.41 -23.35 -15.65
N ILE A 104 -2.12 -23.50 -15.99
CA ILE A 104 -1.03 -22.70 -15.42
C ILE A 104 -0.98 -21.36 -16.18
N PRO A 105 -1.17 -20.22 -15.51
CA PRO A 105 -1.13 -18.92 -16.18
C PRO A 105 0.29 -18.59 -16.65
N THR A 106 0.40 -17.78 -17.70
CA THR A 106 1.72 -17.31 -18.17
C THR A 106 2.31 -16.24 -17.25
N ILE A 107 3.64 -16.14 -17.21
CA ILE A 107 4.36 -15.09 -16.45
C ILE A 107 3.85 -13.69 -16.82
N ALA A 108 3.68 -13.42 -18.12
CA ALA A 108 3.17 -12.14 -18.61
C ALA A 108 1.77 -11.81 -18.04
N THR A 109 0.88 -12.81 -18.01
CA THR A 109 -0.47 -12.66 -17.45
C THR A 109 -0.41 -12.34 -15.96
N VAL A 110 0.38 -13.09 -15.20
CA VAL A 110 0.50 -12.89 -13.75
C VAL A 110 1.13 -11.54 -13.42
N ARG A 111 2.20 -11.13 -14.11
CA ARG A 111 2.81 -9.80 -13.91
C ARG A 111 1.82 -8.68 -14.22
N SER A 112 1.04 -8.80 -15.30
CA SER A 112 0.01 -7.80 -15.63
C SER A 112 -1.09 -7.73 -14.56
N ARG A 113 -1.53 -8.87 -14.03
CA ARG A 113 -2.57 -8.91 -12.98
C ARG A 113 -2.06 -8.32 -11.67
N VAL A 114 -0.83 -8.64 -11.26
CA VAL A 114 -0.23 -8.06 -10.05
C VAL A 114 0.00 -6.56 -10.21
N ALA A 115 0.50 -6.10 -11.36
CA ALA A 115 0.67 -4.67 -11.65
C ALA A 115 -0.65 -3.89 -11.59
N SER A 116 -1.77 -4.51 -12.00
CA SER A 116 -3.09 -3.89 -11.92
C SER A 116 -3.58 -3.64 -10.48
N CYS A 117 -2.94 -4.25 -9.48
CA CYS A 117 -3.26 -4.05 -8.07
C CYS A 117 -2.64 -2.77 -7.49
N GLN A 118 -1.75 -2.08 -8.19
CA GLN A 118 -1.10 -0.86 -7.67
C GLN A 118 -2.13 0.26 -7.39
N ALA A 119 -1.90 0.99 -6.30
CA ALA A 119 -2.74 2.10 -5.85
C ALA A 119 -2.25 3.45 -6.41
N THR A 120 -3.19 4.37 -6.63
CA THR A 120 -2.90 5.72 -7.11
C THR A 120 -2.96 6.76 -5.99
N ILE A 121 -1.97 7.67 -5.94
CA ILE A 121 -1.90 8.77 -4.95
C ILE A 121 -2.68 10.04 -5.36
N SER A 122 -2.98 10.18 -6.65
CA SER A 122 -3.14 11.47 -7.36
C SER A 122 -4.10 12.49 -6.76
N THR A 123 -5.06 12.08 -5.93
CA THR A 123 -6.05 12.98 -5.32
C THR A 123 -5.90 13.14 -3.81
N ALA A 124 -5.11 12.30 -3.15
CA ALA A 124 -5.03 12.29 -1.69
C ALA A 124 -4.38 13.56 -1.14
N LEU A 125 -3.43 14.14 -1.87
CA LEU A 125 -2.67 15.31 -1.42
C LEU A 125 -3.25 16.66 -1.87
N ASN A 126 -4.29 16.69 -2.70
CA ASN A 126 -4.78 17.93 -3.32
C ASN A 126 -5.09 19.04 -2.30
N SER A 127 -5.74 18.71 -1.19
CA SER A 127 -6.06 19.69 -0.15
C SER A 127 -4.81 20.21 0.57
N ALA A 128 -3.83 19.34 0.85
CA ALA A 128 -2.56 19.73 1.47
C ALA A 128 -1.70 20.57 0.51
N ASP A 129 -1.63 20.20 -0.77
CA ASP A 129 -0.97 20.97 -1.84
C ASP A 129 -1.63 22.35 -1.99
N SER A 130 -2.96 22.44 -1.90
CA SER A 130 -3.69 23.71 -1.94
C SER A 130 -3.31 24.65 -0.79
N VAL A 131 -3.24 24.13 0.45
CA VAL A 131 -2.81 24.92 1.62
C VAL A 131 -1.36 25.39 1.47
N TYR A 132 -0.46 24.51 1.03
CA TYR A 132 0.93 24.86 0.74
C TYR A 132 1.02 26.00 -0.29
N ASN A 133 0.34 25.86 -1.42
CA ASN A 133 0.37 26.85 -2.49
C ASN A 133 -0.22 28.19 -2.06
N THR A 134 -1.30 28.16 -1.29
CA THR A 134 -1.96 29.37 -0.78
C THR A 134 -1.07 30.09 0.23
N LEU A 135 -0.45 29.37 1.17
CA LEU A 135 0.48 29.95 2.14
C LEU A 135 1.73 30.53 1.47
N LYS A 136 2.31 29.80 0.51
CA LYS A 136 3.45 30.27 -0.28
C LYS A 136 3.12 31.55 -1.04
N LYS A 137 1.93 31.62 -1.65
CA LYS A 137 1.44 32.83 -2.33
C LYS A 137 1.24 33.98 -1.34
N TYR A 138 0.68 33.71 -0.16
CA TYR A 138 0.47 34.72 0.86
C TYR A 138 1.79 35.38 1.28
N TYR A 139 2.84 34.60 1.58
CA TYR A 139 4.15 35.17 1.92
C TYR A 139 4.80 35.92 0.75
N ASN A 140 4.73 35.36 -0.46
CA ASN A 140 5.40 35.94 -1.62
C ASN A 140 4.71 37.18 -2.20
N THR A 141 3.42 37.36 -1.93
CA THR A 141 2.63 38.45 -2.52
C THR A 141 2.01 39.32 -1.43
N ASN A 142 1.13 38.76 -0.61
CA ASN A 142 0.35 39.54 0.36
C ASN A 142 1.24 40.18 1.42
N LEU A 143 2.16 39.42 2.01
CA LEU A 143 3.09 39.94 3.02
C LEU A 143 4.02 41.00 2.42
N LYS A 144 4.63 40.72 1.26
CA LYS A 144 5.53 41.68 0.58
C LYS A 144 4.83 43.00 0.24
N ASN A 145 3.60 42.92 -0.29
CA ASN A 145 2.82 44.11 -0.61
C ASN A 145 2.44 44.91 0.64
N SER A 146 1.98 44.24 1.70
CA SER A 146 1.62 44.89 2.97
C SER A 146 2.81 45.58 3.63
N LEU A 147 3.99 44.97 3.62
CA LEU A 147 5.22 45.60 4.13
C LEU A 147 5.62 46.81 3.28
N ALA A 148 5.55 46.71 1.95
CA ALA A 148 5.82 47.84 1.06
C ALA A 148 4.83 49.00 1.27
N ASP A 149 3.56 48.70 1.56
CA ASP A 149 2.55 49.71 1.86
C ASP A 149 2.80 50.41 3.20
N CYS A 150 3.34 49.72 4.21
CA CYS A 150 3.78 50.36 5.45
C CYS A 150 4.86 51.42 5.19
N VAL A 151 5.85 51.10 4.35
CA VAL A 151 6.92 52.03 3.95
C VAL A 151 6.34 53.25 3.22
N LYS A 152 5.43 53.03 2.27
CA LYS A 152 4.80 54.11 1.48
C LYS A 152 3.95 55.05 2.34
N LYS A 153 3.20 54.51 3.31
CA LYS A 153 2.27 55.30 4.14
C LYS A 153 2.98 56.08 5.25
N PHE A 154 4.12 55.60 5.73
CA PHE A 154 4.83 56.18 6.87
C PHE A 154 6.32 56.41 6.59
N PRO A 155 6.68 57.24 5.58
CA PRO A 155 8.07 57.40 5.14
C PRO A 155 9.00 58.04 6.19
N SER A 156 8.46 58.86 7.09
CA SER A 156 9.22 59.59 8.11
C SER A 156 8.61 59.50 9.51
N ALA A 157 7.56 58.70 9.69
CA ALA A 157 6.86 58.51 10.96
C ALA A 157 7.24 57.17 11.61
N GLN A 158 8.40 57.13 12.26
CA GLN A 158 9.02 55.89 12.79
C GLN A 158 8.07 55.04 13.67
N LEU A 159 7.32 55.69 14.57
CA LEU A 159 6.37 54.99 15.45
C LEU A 159 5.26 54.32 14.65
N ASN A 160 4.66 55.06 13.70
CA ASN A 160 3.56 54.56 12.88
C ASN A 160 4.04 53.45 11.93
N TYR A 161 5.25 53.57 11.38
CA TYR A 161 5.89 52.53 10.60
C TYR A 161 6.08 51.25 11.42
N THR A 162 6.63 51.36 12.63
CA THR A 162 6.85 50.23 13.55
C THR A 162 5.54 49.52 13.90
N VAL A 163 4.48 50.28 14.24
CA VAL A 163 3.15 49.72 14.53
C VAL A 163 2.56 49.02 13.29
N CYS A 164 2.76 49.58 12.09
CA CYS A 164 2.31 48.96 10.85
C CYS A 164 3.01 47.63 10.58
N VAL A 165 4.34 47.59 10.66
CA VAL A 165 5.15 46.39 10.40
C VAL A 165 4.82 45.28 11.38
N THR A 166 4.80 45.58 12.68
CA THR A 166 4.50 44.60 13.73
C THR A 166 3.09 44.00 13.56
N LYS A 167 2.10 44.82 13.18
CA LYS A 167 0.75 44.32 12.86
C LYS A 167 0.74 43.39 11.64
N VAL A 168 1.38 43.79 10.54
CA VAL A 168 1.46 42.96 9.32
C VAL A 168 2.12 41.61 9.61
N ILE A 169 3.18 41.59 10.42
CA ILE A 169 3.86 40.36 10.84
C ILE A 169 2.98 39.53 11.80
N ALA A 170 2.25 40.15 12.73
CA ALA A 170 1.31 39.45 13.60
C ALA A 170 0.18 38.78 12.79
N ASP A 171 -0.37 39.47 11.79
CA ASP A 171 -1.40 38.94 10.89
C ASP A 171 -0.84 37.76 10.06
N ALA A 172 0.39 37.88 9.57
CA ALA A 172 1.07 36.80 8.86
C ALA A 172 1.32 35.58 9.77
N ASN A 173 1.73 35.79 11.02
CA ASN A 173 1.91 34.72 12.01
C ASN A 173 0.59 33.99 12.30
N ALA A 174 -0.50 34.73 12.49
CA ALA A 174 -1.82 34.15 12.69
C ALA A 174 -2.27 33.30 11.48
N TYR A 175 -2.06 33.83 10.26
CA TYR A 175 -2.35 33.10 9.02
C TYR A 175 -1.49 31.83 8.87
N SER A 176 -0.22 31.90 9.27
CA SER A 176 0.74 30.79 9.26
C SER A 176 0.28 29.65 10.16
N ILE A 177 -0.12 29.97 11.40
CA ILE A 177 -0.61 29.00 12.39
C ILE A 177 -1.89 28.34 11.90
N SER A 178 -2.84 29.12 11.39
CA SER A 178 -4.09 28.59 10.82
C SER A 178 -3.81 27.63 9.67
N SER A 179 -2.94 28.02 8.75
CA SER A 179 -2.52 27.19 7.61
C SER A 179 -1.81 25.91 8.06
N GLN A 180 -1.03 25.96 9.15
CA GLN A 180 -0.40 24.76 9.72
C GLN A 180 -1.40 23.75 10.24
N ASN A 181 -2.42 24.21 10.96
CA ASN A 181 -3.46 23.33 11.46
C ASN A 181 -4.23 22.66 10.30
N SER A 182 -4.58 23.43 9.26
CA SER A 182 -5.23 22.89 8.06
C SER A 182 -4.33 21.92 7.30
N PHE A 183 -3.06 22.26 7.11
CA PHE A 183 -2.09 21.38 6.44
C PHE A 183 -1.96 20.05 7.17
N ASN A 184 -1.74 20.07 8.49
CA ASN A 184 -1.60 18.87 9.30
C ASN A 184 -2.87 17.98 9.24
N THR A 185 -4.05 18.60 9.27
CA THR A 185 -5.32 17.88 9.13
C THR A 185 -5.42 17.19 7.78
N HIS A 186 -5.14 17.92 6.68
CA HIS A 186 -5.21 17.35 5.34
C HIS A 186 -4.15 16.29 5.06
N VAL A 187 -2.95 16.41 5.61
CA VAL A 187 -1.93 15.35 5.52
C VAL A 187 -2.38 14.09 6.27
N LYS A 188 -3.04 14.25 7.42
CA LYS A 188 -3.60 13.11 8.17
C LYS A 188 -4.75 12.43 7.42
N ASP A 189 -5.64 13.22 6.81
CA ASP A 189 -6.73 12.68 5.99
C ASP A 189 -6.19 11.95 4.74
N ALA A 190 -5.13 12.51 4.13
CA ALA A 190 -4.41 11.89 3.03
C ALA A 190 -3.80 10.55 3.46
N ASP A 191 -3.17 10.48 4.64
CA ASP A 191 -2.58 9.25 5.18
C ASP A 191 -3.64 8.15 5.37
N CYS A 192 -4.78 8.48 5.98
CA CYS A 192 -5.91 7.55 6.12
C CYS A 192 -6.44 7.05 4.77
N THR A 193 -6.59 7.96 3.80
CA THR A 193 -7.05 7.63 2.44
C THR A 193 -6.08 6.69 1.74
N VAL A 194 -4.79 7.01 1.83
CA VAL A 194 -3.72 6.22 1.22
C VAL A 194 -3.56 4.87 1.88
N ASP A 195 -3.65 4.78 3.21
CA ASP A 195 -3.56 3.51 3.92
C ASP A 195 -4.67 2.54 3.47
N SER A 196 -5.91 3.03 3.35
CA SER A 196 -7.02 2.24 2.82
C SER A 196 -6.77 1.74 1.39
N ARG A 197 -6.23 2.60 0.51
CA ARG A 197 -5.85 2.23 -0.86
C ARG A 197 -4.72 1.20 -0.88
N LEU A 198 -3.69 1.36 -0.05
CA LEU A 198 -2.58 0.42 0.07
C LEU A 198 -3.04 -0.95 0.56
N ARG A 199 -3.93 -1.01 1.56
CA ARG A 199 -4.52 -2.28 2.02
C ARG A 199 -5.29 -2.98 0.92
N SER A 200 -6.06 -2.22 0.13
CA SER A 200 -6.80 -2.75 -1.01
C SER A 200 -5.86 -3.30 -2.08
N ALA A 201 -4.79 -2.56 -2.38
CA ALA A 201 -3.74 -2.98 -3.32
C ALA A 201 -3.03 -4.26 -2.87
N TRP A 202 -2.65 -4.35 -1.59
CA TRP A 202 -2.05 -5.55 -1.02
C TRP A 202 -3.02 -6.73 -1.05
N THR A 203 -4.28 -6.53 -0.69
CA THR A 203 -5.31 -7.59 -0.73
C THR A 203 -5.48 -8.13 -2.15
N CYS A 204 -5.55 -7.25 -3.15
CA CYS A 204 -5.57 -7.62 -4.56
C CYS A 204 -4.35 -8.47 -4.93
N SER A 205 -3.15 -8.01 -4.57
CA SER A 205 -1.89 -8.68 -4.90
C SER A 205 -1.77 -10.05 -4.23
N PHE A 206 -2.13 -10.17 -2.95
CA PHE A 206 -2.21 -11.45 -2.25
C PHE A 206 -3.23 -12.40 -2.89
N GLY A 207 -4.36 -11.89 -3.39
CA GLY A 207 -5.32 -12.68 -4.16
C GLY A 207 -4.72 -13.26 -5.45
N GLN A 208 -3.86 -12.49 -6.15
CA GLN A 208 -3.11 -13.00 -7.30
C GLN A 208 -2.10 -14.06 -6.90
N VAL A 209 -1.40 -13.87 -5.78
CA VAL A 209 -0.45 -14.87 -5.25
C VAL A 209 -1.15 -16.19 -4.95
N TYR A 210 -2.25 -16.13 -4.21
CA TYR A 210 -3.02 -17.31 -3.83
C TYR A 210 -3.58 -18.04 -5.06
N SER A 211 -4.28 -17.32 -5.95
CA SER A 211 -4.91 -17.94 -7.12
C SER A 211 -3.90 -18.53 -8.10
N THR A 212 -2.75 -17.87 -8.31
CA THR A 212 -1.68 -18.39 -9.15
C THR A 212 -1.05 -19.66 -8.55
N SER A 213 -0.74 -19.63 -7.25
CA SER A 213 -0.15 -20.79 -6.56
C SER A 213 -1.10 -21.98 -6.59
N ALA A 214 -2.39 -21.76 -6.30
CA ALA A 214 -3.41 -22.80 -6.37
C ALA A 214 -3.58 -23.38 -7.78
N ALA A 215 -3.48 -22.55 -8.83
CA ALA A 215 -3.56 -23.01 -10.21
C ALA A 215 -2.35 -23.90 -10.57
N ILE A 216 -1.14 -23.50 -10.17
CA ILE A 216 0.09 -24.29 -10.35
C ILE A 216 -0.04 -25.64 -9.63
N GLU A 217 -0.36 -25.63 -8.34
CA GLU A 217 -0.43 -26.86 -7.52
C GLU A 217 -1.50 -27.82 -8.02
N ASN A 218 -2.66 -27.31 -8.42
CA ASN A 218 -3.71 -28.15 -8.99
C ASN A 218 -3.28 -28.77 -10.33
N ALA A 219 -2.65 -28.00 -11.22
CA ALA A 219 -2.15 -28.53 -12.48
C ALA A 219 -1.08 -29.60 -12.25
N LEU A 220 -0.11 -29.35 -11.37
CA LEU A 220 0.93 -30.32 -11.03
C LEU A 220 0.34 -31.61 -10.46
N ARG A 221 -0.58 -31.51 -9.49
CA ARG A 221 -1.26 -32.68 -8.90
C ARG A 221 -2.04 -33.47 -9.95
N LEU A 222 -2.73 -32.80 -10.88
CA LEU A 222 -3.48 -33.47 -11.94
C LEU A 222 -2.55 -34.19 -12.93
N ILE A 223 -1.39 -33.59 -13.24
CA ILE A 223 -0.36 -34.22 -14.06
C ILE A 223 0.19 -35.47 -13.35
N ASP A 224 0.60 -35.35 -12.09
CA ASP A 224 1.12 -36.46 -11.30
C ASP A 224 0.10 -37.61 -11.21
N ASN A 225 -1.15 -37.29 -10.83
CA ASN A 225 -2.22 -38.28 -10.77
C ASN A 225 -2.47 -38.96 -12.14
N CYS A 226 -2.39 -38.22 -13.24
CA CYS A 226 -2.56 -38.78 -14.58
C CYS A 226 -1.42 -39.75 -14.94
N ILE A 227 -0.18 -39.41 -14.58
CA ILE A 227 0.99 -40.27 -14.78
C ILE A 227 0.87 -41.53 -13.91
N ASP A 228 0.56 -41.37 -12.62
CA ASP A 228 0.46 -42.48 -11.67
C ASP A 228 -0.67 -43.46 -12.05
N ASN A 229 -1.79 -42.95 -12.56
CA ASN A 229 -2.91 -43.81 -12.99
C ASN A 229 -2.58 -44.67 -14.22
N GLN A 230 -1.52 -44.35 -14.97
CA GLN A 230 -0.98 -45.27 -15.99
C GLN A 230 -0.47 -46.56 -15.35
N LEU A 231 0.14 -46.48 -14.16
CA LEU A 231 0.68 -47.64 -13.46
C LEU A 231 -0.45 -48.50 -12.86
N VAL A 232 -1.54 -47.86 -12.44
CA VAL A 232 -2.73 -48.53 -11.86
C VAL A 232 -3.57 -49.26 -12.91
N CYS A 233 -3.79 -48.68 -14.11
CA CYS A 233 -4.54 -49.34 -15.19
C CYS A 233 -3.66 -49.97 -16.29
N GLY A 234 -2.36 -49.73 -16.30
CA GLY A 234 -1.41 -50.33 -17.24
C GLY A 234 -0.94 -51.74 -16.84
N SER A 235 -1.23 -52.16 -15.60
CA SER A 235 -0.92 -53.51 -15.09
C SER A 235 -2.15 -54.39 -14.88
N VAL A 236 -3.37 -53.84 -15.02
CA VAL A 236 -4.60 -54.60 -14.91
C VAL A 236 -5.61 -54.05 -15.90
N SER A 237 -6.15 -54.91 -16.75
CA SER A 237 -7.29 -54.62 -17.61
C SER A 237 -8.41 -53.92 -16.81
N CYS A 238 -8.52 -52.60 -16.91
CA CYS A 238 -9.61 -51.79 -16.37
C CYS A 238 -10.91 -52.04 -17.18
N SER A 239 -11.27 -53.31 -17.38
CA SER A 239 -12.44 -53.78 -18.14
C SER A 239 -13.17 -54.87 -17.35
N SER A 240 -13.60 -54.52 -16.15
CA SER A 240 -14.83 -54.99 -15.50
C SER A 240 -14.88 -54.30 -14.15
N GLY A 241 -15.88 -53.44 -13.94
CA GLY A 241 -16.10 -52.82 -12.64
C GLY A 241 -16.17 -53.89 -11.55
N CYS A 242 -15.82 -53.52 -10.33
CA CYS A 242 -15.75 -54.49 -9.26
C CYS A 242 -17.14 -55.13 -9.03
N PRO A 243 -17.29 -56.47 -9.00
CA PRO A 243 -18.60 -57.10 -8.80
C PRO A 243 -19.22 -56.76 -7.44
N ASN A 244 -18.39 -56.41 -6.45
CA ASN A 244 -18.84 -56.00 -5.12
C ASN A 244 -18.96 -54.48 -5.04
N VAL A 245 -20.09 -53.93 -5.51
CA VAL A 245 -20.39 -52.49 -5.39
C VAL A 245 -21.17 -52.21 -4.12
N SER A 246 -20.82 -51.15 -3.40
CA SER A 246 -21.62 -50.65 -2.28
C SER A 246 -21.87 -49.15 -2.43
N THR A 247 -23.15 -48.78 -2.39
CA THR A 247 -23.58 -47.40 -2.52
C THR A 247 -23.71 -46.78 -1.13
N ILE A 248 -23.02 -45.67 -0.90
CA ILE A 248 -23.14 -44.87 0.31
C ILE A 248 -23.99 -43.66 -0.07
N ASN A 249 -25.20 -43.58 0.52
CA ASN A 249 -26.10 -42.46 0.31
C ASN A 249 -25.77 -41.36 1.32
N LEU A 250 -25.33 -40.20 0.83
CA LEU A 250 -24.92 -39.07 1.70
C LEU A 250 -26.10 -38.45 2.46
N THR A 251 -27.34 -38.76 2.06
CA THR A 251 -28.56 -38.29 2.75
C THR A 251 -28.93 -39.10 3.99
N GLU A 252 -28.38 -40.30 4.16
CA GLU A 252 -28.61 -41.18 5.31
C GLU A 252 -27.44 -41.19 6.30
N ALA A 253 -26.35 -40.48 5.97
CA ALA A 253 -25.21 -40.35 6.85
C ALA A 253 -25.52 -39.35 7.96
N ASP A 254 -25.69 -39.86 9.19
CA ASP A 254 -25.68 -39.01 10.37
C ASP A 254 -24.27 -38.42 10.55
N PHE A 255 -24.06 -37.21 10.04
CA PHE A 255 -22.79 -36.49 10.11
C PHE A 255 -22.35 -36.14 11.55
N ARG A 256 -23.17 -36.45 12.57
CA ARG A 256 -22.80 -36.34 13.98
C ARG A 256 -22.27 -37.64 14.58
N ASN A 257 -22.34 -38.75 13.86
CA ASN A 257 -21.83 -40.02 14.31
C ASN A 257 -20.38 -40.19 13.84
N GLU A 258 -19.43 -40.13 14.77
CA GLU A 258 -18.00 -40.32 14.52
C GLU A 258 -17.63 -41.75 14.11
N THR A 259 -18.61 -42.67 14.05
CA THR A 259 -18.41 -44.07 13.69
C THR A 259 -19.24 -44.47 12.47
N ILE A 260 -18.55 -44.89 11.41
CA ILE A 260 -19.16 -45.53 10.24
C ILE A 260 -19.20 -47.05 10.42
N ARG A 261 -20.30 -47.70 10.03
CA ARG A 261 -20.37 -49.17 10.01
C ARG A 261 -19.26 -49.70 9.13
N ASN A 262 -18.44 -50.61 9.67
CA ASN A 262 -17.32 -51.20 8.94
C ASN A 262 -17.84 -51.75 7.61
N PRO A 263 -17.45 -51.14 6.49
CA PRO A 263 -18.03 -51.51 5.23
C PRO A 263 -17.58 -52.91 4.84
N PHE A 264 -16.41 -53.39 5.28
CA PHE A 264 -15.86 -54.70 4.94
C PHE A 264 -16.52 -55.88 5.66
N ARG A 265 -17.50 -55.61 6.53
CA ARG A 265 -18.18 -56.64 7.31
C ARG A 265 -19.05 -57.53 6.40
N GLY A 266 -18.74 -58.83 6.36
CA GLY A 266 -19.48 -59.83 5.57
C GLY A 266 -18.86 -60.21 4.22
N LEU A 267 -17.71 -59.63 3.86
CA LEU A 267 -16.96 -60.04 2.67
C LEU A 267 -16.16 -61.31 2.98
N SER A 268 -16.23 -62.31 2.09
CA SER A 268 -15.33 -63.46 2.18
C SER A 268 -13.91 -63.04 1.80
N ALA A 269 -12.91 -63.77 2.27
CA ALA A 269 -11.51 -63.55 1.90
C ALA A 269 -11.24 -63.70 0.38
N GLN A 270 -12.23 -64.17 -0.41
CA GLN A 270 -12.14 -64.30 -1.86
C GLN A 270 -12.70 -63.09 -2.62
N ALA A 271 -13.25 -62.08 -1.93
CA ALA A 271 -13.74 -60.86 -2.55
C ALA A 271 -12.56 -59.98 -2.98
N GLY A 272 -11.97 -60.27 -4.15
CA GLY A 272 -10.75 -59.64 -4.65
C GLY A 272 -10.81 -58.12 -4.88
N CYS A 273 -11.99 -57.51 -4.82
CA CYS A 273 -12.16 -56.05 -4.84
C CYS A 273 -13.48 -55.65 -4.17
N ARG A 274 -13.59 -54.36 -3.80
CA ARG A 274 -14.85 -53.68 -3.49
C ARG A 274 -14.84 -52.24 -3.99
N GLU A 275 -15.92 -51.82 -4.65
CA GLU A 275 -16.10 -50.45 -5.14
C GLU A 275 -17.14 -49.72 -4.29
N PHE A 276 -16.80 -48.51 -3.84
CA PHE A 276 -17.73 -47.63 -3.14
C PHE A 276 -18.22 -46.54 -4.07
N ARG A 277 -19.53 -46.40 -4.20
CA ARG A 277 -20.17 -45.32 -4.97
C ARG A 277 -20.88 -44.39 -4.02
N PHE A 278 -20.51 -43.12 -4.04
CA PHE A 278 -21.20 -42.09 -3.28
C PHE A 278 -22.35 -41.56 -4.15
N LYS A 279 -23.57 -41.58 -3.63
CA LYS A 279 -24.76 -41.00 -4.25
C LYS A 279 -25.36 -39.93 -3.35
#